data_AF-A0AA41W6Z8-F1
#
_entry.id   AF-A0AA41W6Z8-F1
#
_cell.length_a   1.000
_cell.length_b   1.000
_cell.length_c   1.000
_cell.angle_alpha   90.00
_cell.angle_beta   90.00
_cell.angle_gamma   90.00
#
_symmetry.space_group_name_H-M   'P 1'
#
loop_
_entity.id
_entity.type
_entity.pdbx_description
1 polymer ?
#
loop_
_entity_poly.entity_id
_entity_poly.type
_entity_poly.pdbx_seq_one_letter_code
_entity_poly.pdbx_strand_id
1 'polypeptide(L)'
;MTLCISKKRVFCALLGSTISVASAEQHIDLSQWQLAWSDEFNYANEQLDNNWISQNGPTENPWVLSSRWRDNSEIKDGILHLMSKKESRGGQEWTTGNIWSKRAFHYGYFEARYKYAGAYGTNNSFWFWPKQGVADHEKACEIDINEGHYPNIMNTNVHNWTDTYTLPNGRVSHSDDQLHHTLFGKPDHTIALSEPIKTKKIRLKSSNPASIHLSEFRAFAPEKSGYPDAFDQDKVNALTNHALSDDVELKTNGVFNKLPSEEKFAIDGRSDTRWVSEKHGEKFIELTWPNEKEIGAVQFINGWLQESGPSNGNYRNLMSDYTVEYHDGQEWVQLAQYNAADIADFSKEFHTYGLEWDEDYFHFYFDGKLYYSMRNDVCFSETTMLFSLAILKADIAGPVSDDIDGTSMAIDWVRYYTPKAQ
;
A
#
# COMPACT_ATOMS: atom_id res chain seq x y z
N MET A 1 -44.16 -17.33 60.52
CA MET A 1 -45.16 -17.65 59.48
C MET A 1 -45.05 -16.57 58.42
N THR A 2 -44.83 -17.01 57.19
CA THR A 2 -44.30 -16.30 56.03
C THR A 2 -45.23 -15.21 55.50
N LEU A 3 -44.70 -14.04 55.14
CA LEU A 3 -45.32 -13.18 54.13
C LEU A 3 -44.23 -12.64 53.19
N CYS A 4 -44.29 -13.11 51.95
CA CYS A 4 -43.39 -12.79 50.85
C CYS A 4 -43.88 -11.50 50.18
N ILE A 5 -43.03 -10.48 50.02
CA ILE A 5 -43.34 -9.26 49.24
C ILE A 5 -42.37 -9.19 48.06
N SER A 6 -42.93 -9.34 46.86
CA SER A 6 -42.22 -9.26 45.59
C SER A 6 -41.75 -7.83 45.27
N LYS A 7 -40.45 -7.62 45.07
CA LYS A 7 -39.93 -6.39 44.46
C LYS A 7 -39.90 -6.56 42.93
N LYS A 8 -40.81 -5.90 42.21
CA LYS A 8 -40.69 -5.69 40.76
C LYS A 8 -39.49 -4.78 40.50
N ARG A 9 -38.49 -5.27 39.76
CA ARG A 9 -37.40 -4.44 39.21
C ARG A 9 -37.91 -3.81 37.91
N VAL A 10 -37.95 -2.48 37.87
CA VAL A 10 -38.12 -1.70 36.64
C VAL A 10 -36.76 -1.69 35.94
N PHE A 11 -36.68 -2.28 34.74
CA PHE A 11 -35.51 -2.14 33.87
C PHE A 11 -35.61 -0.79 33.17
N CYS A 12 -34.72 0.13 33.51
CA CYS A 12 -34.53 1.36 32.75
C CYS A 12 -33.58 1.03 31.60
N ALA A 13 -34.09 1.01 30.37
CA ALA A 13 -33.26 0.87 29.18
C ALA A 13 -32.52 2.19 28.93
N LEU A 14 -31.21 2.22 29.23
CA LEU A 14 -30.32 3.26 28.73
C LEU A 14 -30.05 2.96 27.25
N LEU A 15 -30.70 3.73 26.38
CA LEU A 15 -30.30 3.89 24.98
C LEU A 15 -28.95 4.61 24.98
N GLY A 16 -27.86 3.84 24.91
CA GLY A 16 -26.54 4.38 24.64
C GLY A 16 -26.44 4.77 23.18
N SER A 17 -26.67 6.04 22.87
CA SER A 17 -26.31 6.61 21.57
C SER A 17 -24.79 6.74 21.51
N THR A 18 -24.14 5.88 20.72
CA THR A 18 -22.73 6.02 20.39
C THR A 18 -22.57 7.21 19.44
N ILE A 19 -22.18 8.36 19.99
CA ILE A 19 -21.67 9.47 19.19
C ILE A 19 -20.28 9.04 18.73
N SER A 20 -20.16 8.67 17.45
CA SER A 20 -18.87 8.55 16.79
C SER A 20 -18.29 9.96 16.67
N VAL A 21 -17.34 10.30 17.52
CA VAL A 21 -16.53 11.50 17.34
C VAL A 21 -15.51 11.15 16.27
N ALA A 22 -15.75 11.61 15.04
CA ALA A 22 -14.71 11.60 14.02
C ALA A 22 -13.52 12.40 14.57
N SER A 23 -12.37 11.75 14.70
CA SER A 23 -11.11 12.46 14.99
C SER A 23 -10.92 13.51 13.91
N ALA A 24 -10.69 14.77 14.29
CA ALA A 24 -10.40 15.82 13.33
C ALA A 24 -9.14 15.46 12.53
N GLU A 25 -9.14 15.71 11.23
CA GLU A 25 -7.95 15.55 10.40
C GLU A 25 -6.88 16.54 10.86
N GLN A 26 -5.72 16.01 11.27
CA GLN A 26 -4.59 16.81 11.71
C GLN A 26 -3.74 17.17 10.50
N HIS A 27 -3.43 18.45 10.34
CA HIS A 27 -2.53 18.95 9.30
C HIS A 27 -1.27 19.53 9.93
N ILE A 28 -0.17 19.55 9.17
CA ILE A 28 1.06 20.22 9.59
C ILE A 28 0.83 21.73 9.81
N ASP A 29 1.21 22.24 10.98
CA ASP A 29 1.16 23.68 11.30
C ASP A 29 2.50 24.35 10.96
N LEU A 30 2.66 24.77 9.71
CA LEU A 30 3.86 25.46 9.23
C LEU A 30 4.14 26.80 9.95
N SER A 31 3.21 27.33 10.77
CA SER A 31 3.46 28.57 11.51
C SER A 31 4.57 28.43 12.56
N GLN A 32 4.85 27.20 13.01
CA GLN A 32 5.89 26.87 13.99
C GLN A 32 7.27 26.65 13.34
N TRP A 33 7.32 26.60 12.01
CA TRP A 33 8.48 26.21 11.22
C TRP A 33 9.06 27.38 10.42
N GLN A 34 10.37 27.38 10.22
CA GLN A 34 11.06 28.30 9.32
C GLN A 34 11.84 27.53 8.26
N LEU A 35 11.78 27.99 7.01
CA LEU A 35 12.49 27.36 5.90
C LEU A 35 14.01 27.51 6.12
N ALA A 36 14.70 26.38 6.27
CA ALA A 36 16.14 26.34 6.52
C ALA A 36 16.94 25.98 5.27
N TRP A 37 16.33 25.21 4.35
CA TRP A 37 16.92 24.87 3.07
C TRP A 37 15.84 24.41 2.09
N SER A 38 16.04 24.65 0.79
CA SER A 38 15.21 24.09 -0.26
C SER A 38 16.00 23.90 -1.55
N ASP A 39 15.44 23.07 -2.42
CA ASP A 39 15.81 22.99 -3.83
C ASP A 39 14.53 23.02 -4.67
N GLU A 40 14.42 24.05 -5.51
CA GLU A 40 13.27 24.27 -6.42
C GLU A 40 13.65 23.88 -7.87
N PHE A 41 14.81 23.27 -8.08
CA PHE A 41 15.35 22.77 -9.36
C PHE A 41 15.32 23.77 -10.53
N ASN A 42 15.25 25.08 -10.24
CA ASN A 42 15.23 26.17 -11.22
C ASN A 42 16.64 26.58 -11.68
N TYR A 43 17.42 25.63 -12.19
CA TYR A 43 18.78 25.84 -12.68
C TYR A 43 19.13 24.86 -13.81
N ALA A 44 20.28 25.06 -14.48
CA ALA A 44 20.69 24.20 -15.58
C ALA A 44 21.02 22.77 -15.10
N ASN A 45 20.75 21.76 -15.91
CA ASN A 45 20.92 20.35 -15.56
C ASN A 45 22.33 20.00 -15.03
N GLU A 46 23.37 20.63 -15.57
CA GLU A 46 24.76 20.42 -15.14
C GLU A 46 25.02 20.92 -13.71
N GLN A 47 24.16 21.79 -13.18
CA GLN A 47 24.28 22.34 -11.84
C GLN A 47 23.64 21.47 -10.76
N LEU A 48 22.94 20.38 -11.11
CA LEU A 48 22.38 19.41 -10.14
C LEU A 48 23.44 18.91 -9.17
N ASP A 49 24.66 18.70 -9.67
CA ASP A 49 25.77 18.18 -8.88
C ASP A 49 26.30 19.18 -7.85
N ASN A 50 25.82 20.43 -7.80
CA ASN A 50 26.18 21.38 -6.75
C ASN A 50 25.60 20.96 -5.39
N ASN A 51 24.36 20.45 -5.40
CA ASN A 51 23.64 20.07 -4.18
C ASN A 51 23.55 18.55 -4.00
N TRP A 52 23.63 17.80 -5.11
CA TRP A 52 23.34 16.37 -5.15
C TRP A 52 24.53 15.54 -5.63
N ILE A 53 24.52 14.26 -5.28
CA ILE A 53 25.40 13.23 -5.82
C ILE A 53 24.50 12.19 -6.48
N SER A 54 24.81 11.79 -7.71
CA SER A 54 24.09 10.70 -8.38
C SER A 54 24.82 9.37 -8.24
N GLN A 55 24.06 8.28 -8.11
CA GLN A 55 24.61 6.95 -8.37
C GLN A 55 25.03 6.85 -9.84
N ASN A 56 26.15 6.17 -10.12
CA ASN A 56 26.71 6.12 -11.46
C ASN A 56 27.33 4.75 -11.78
N GLY A 57 26.52 3.70 -11.69
CA GLY A 57 26.96 2.32 -11.83
C GLY A 57 25.86 1.26 -11.72
N PRO A 58 26.24 -0.03 -11.77
CA PRO A 58 25.31 -1.13 -11.52
C PRO A 58 24.72 -1.06 -10.10
N THR A 59 23.57 -1.70 -9.92
CA THR A 59 22.96 -1.89 -8.60
C THR A 59 23.22 -3.33 -8.15
N GLU A 60 23.87 -3.49 -7.00
CA GLU A 60 24.21 -4.82 -6.47
C GLU A 60 23.02 -5.54 -5.82
N ASN A 61 21.96 -4.79 -5.47
CA ASN A 61 20.75 -5.35 -4.86
C ASN A 61 19.97 -6.20 -5.89
N PRO A 62 19.83 -7.53 -5.68
CA PRO A 62 19.18 -8.43 -6.64
C PRO A 62 17.66 -8.23 -6.75
N TRP A 63 17.05 -7.40 -5.90
CA TRP A 63 15.63 -7.02 -5.99
C TRP A 63 15.41 -5.85 -6.96
N VAL A 64 16.47 -5.10 -7.27
CA VAL A 64 16.45 -3.96 -8.20
C VAL A 64 16.92 -4.43 -9.58
N LEU A 65 16.07 -4.25 -10.57
CA LEU A 65 16.28 -4.68 -11.96
C LEU A 65 16.92 -3.59 -12.84
N SER A 66 17.14 -2.40 -12.29
CA SER A 66 17.78 -1.27 -12.98
C SER A 66 19.16 -0.93 -12.42
N SER A 67 20.12 -0.66 -13.31
CA SER A 67 21.33 0.07 -12.94
C SER A 67 21.02 1.58 -12.86
N ARG A 68 21.89 2.36 -12.23
CA ARG A 68 21.60 3.76 -11.92
C ARG A 68 22.68 4.70 -12.39
N TRP A 69 22.29 5.78 -13.06
CA TRP A 69 23.23 6.66 -13.75
C TRP A 69 22.86 8.13 -13.66
N ARG A 70 23.88 9.00 -13.66
CA ARG A 70 23.73 10.45 -13.58
C ARG A 70 22.92 11.04 -14.75
N ASP A 71 23.05 10.47 -15.93
CA ASP A 71 22.33 10.84 -17.16
C ASP A 71 20.85 10.40 -17.18
N ASN A 72 20.40 9.68 -16.14
CA ASN A 72 18.99 9.44 -15.87
C ASN A 72 18.40 10.42 -14.84
N SER A 73 19.19 11.38 -14.33
CA SER A 73 18.71 12.46 -13.45
C SER A 73 18.79 13.78 -14.22
N GLU A 74 17.67 14.23 -14.77
CA GLU A 74 17.60 15.36 -15.70
C GLU A 74 16.74 16.48 -15.13
N ILE A 75 17.27 17.71 -15.09
CA ILE A 75 16.45 18.88 -14.81
C ILE A 75 15.90 19.44 -16.11
N LYS A 76 14.58 19.57 -16.18
CA LYS A 76 13.87 20.14 -17.32
C LYS A 76 12.69 20.98 -16.83
N ASP A 77 12.58 22.20 -17.35
CA ASP A 77 11.46 23.11 -17.06
C ASP A 77 11.22 23.35 -15.55
N GLY A 78 12.29 23.40 -14.76
CA GLY A 78 12.23 23.59 -13.30
C GLY A 78 11.89 22.34 -12.50
N ILE A 79 11.85 21.17 -13.14
CA ILE A 79 11.50 19.88 -12.52
C ILE A 79 12.69 18.92 -12.65
N LEU A 80 13.04 18.24 -11.57
CA LEU A 80 13.98 17.12 -11.60
C LEU A 80 13.25 15.84 -12.02
N HIS A 81 13.69 15.22 -13.10
CA HIS A 81 13.21 13.93 -13.58
C HIS A 81 14.23 12.83 -13.28
N LEU A 82 13.84 11.83 -12.50
CA LEU A 82 14.53 10.55 -12.43
C LEU A 82 13.89 9.62 -13.48
N MET A 83 14.59 9.42 -14.59
CA MET A 83 14.10 8.73 -15.79
C MET A 83 14.34 7.23 -15.73
N SER A 84 13.35 6.40 -16.10
CA SER A 84 13.57 4.99 -16.43
C SER A 84 13.76 4.82 -17.94
N LYS A 85 14.75 4.02 -18.33
CA LYS A 85 15.02 3.68 -19.73
C LYS A 85 15.23 2.18 -19.90
N LYS A 86 14.68 1.61 -20.96
CA LYS A 86 14.94 0.23 -21.38
C LYS A 86 16.25 0.20 -22.18
N GLU A 87 17.36 0.07 -21.46
CA GLU A 87 18.69 -0.04 -22.04
C GLU A 87 19.57 -0.98 -21.22
N SER A 88 20.23 -1.92 -21.89
CA SER A 88 21.12 -2.87 -21.21
C SER A 88 22.44 -2.18 -20.85
N ARG A 89 22.63 -1.84 -19.57
CA ARG A 89 23.82 -1.14 -19.04
C ARG A 89 24.15 -1.64 -17.64
N GLY A 90 25.44 -1.83 -17.35
CA GLY A 90 25.87 -2.33 -16.04
C GLY A 90 25.40 -3.77 -15.73
N GLY A 91 25.08 -4.58 -16.74
CA GLY A 91 24.60 -5.95 -16.54
C GLY A 91 23.12 -6.05 -16.14
N GLN A 92 22.36 -4.98 -16.29
CA GLN A 92 20.92 -4.90 -16.02
C GLN A 92 20.19 -4.37 -17.26
N GLU A 93 18.95 -4.80 -17.50
CA GLU A 93 18.17 -4.47 -18.72
C GLU A 93 17.52 -3.09 -18.70
N TRP A 94 17.63 -2.39 -17.57
CA TRP A 94 17.04 -1.08 -17.37
C TRP A 94 18.02 -0.12 -16.71
N THR A 95 17.86 1.17 -16.96
CA THR A 95 18.55 2.24 -16.23
C THR A 95 17.58 3.23 -15.59
N THR A 96 17.99 3.79 -14.45
CA THR A 96 17.18 4.70 -13.63
C THR A 96 18.00 5.82 -13.00
N GLY A 97 17.34 6.91 -12.55
CA GLY A 97 17.96 7.99 -11.79
C GLY A 97 17.89 7.73 -10.27
N ASN A 98 18.98 8.03 -9.57
CA ASN A 98 19.05 7.98 -8.11
C ASN A 98 20.05 9.02 -7.60
N ILE A 99 19.62 9.88 -6.68
CA ILE A 99 20.43 10.96 -6.13
C ILE A 99 20.32 11.04 -4.60
N TRP A 100 21.39 11.53 -3.97
CA TRP A 100 21.39 11.88 -2.55
C TRP A 100 22.03 13.24 -2.31
N SER A 101 21.60 13.92 -1.26
CA SER A 101 22.08 15.25 -0.92
C SER A 101 23.55 15.22 -0.50
N LYS A 102 24.32 16.25 -0.90
CA LYS A 102 25.66 16.49 -0.35
C LYS A 102 25.59 16.96 1.10
N ARG A 103 24.53 17.69 1.43
CA ARG A 103 24.20 18.14 2.78
C ARG A 103 23.67 16.96 3.61
N ALA A 104 24.04 16.95 4.89
CA ALA A 104 23.40 16.10 5.89
C ALA A 104 22.35 16.91 6.66
N PHE A 105 21.34 16.22 7.17
CA PHE A 105 20.20 16.77 7.87
C PHE A 105 19.98 16.03 9.17
N HIS A 106 19.31 16.69 10.10
CA HIS A 106 18.90 16.15 11.39
C HIS A 106 17.44 16.48 11.63
N TYR A 107 16.98 16.54 12.89
CA TYR A 107 15.59 16.82 13.23
C TYR A 107 15.03 18.06 12.53
N GLY A 108 13.78 17.95 12.12
CA GLY A 108 13.00 19.02 11.55
C GLY A 108 11.82 18.51 10.73
N TYR A 109 11.21 19.42 9.97
CA TYR A 109 10.16 19.06 9.02
C TYR A 109 10.72 19.05 7.59
N PHE A 110 10.44 17.98 6.87
CA PHE A 110 10.86 17.75 5.50
C PHE A 110 9.63 17.54 4.65
N GLU A 111 9.63 18.08 3.44
CA GLU A 111 8.56 17.87 2.50
C GLU A 111 9.09 17.93 1.07
N ALA A 112 8.65 17.01 0.23
CA ALA A 112 8.93 17.02 -1.19
C ALA A 112 7.63 16.95 -1.99
N ARG A 113 7.57 17.70 -3.09
CA ARG A 113 6.46 17.65 -4.05
C ARG A 113 6.88 16.90 -5.29
N TYR A 114 6.24 15.77 -5.57
CA TYR A 114 6.56 14.97 -6.74
C TYR A 114 5.38 14.12 -7.22
N LYS A 115 5.54 13.58 -8.43
CA LYS A 115 4.66 12.56 -9.01
C LYS A 115 5.45 11.32 -9.38
N TYR A 116 4.78 10.18 -9.40
CA TYR A 116 5.40 8.89 -9.68
C TYR A 116 5.72 8.70 -11.16
N ALA A 117 6.67 7.82 -11.44
CA ALA A 117 6.77 7.13 -12.71
C ALA A 117 5.51 6.27 -12.91
N GLY A 118 4.74 6.58 -13.96
CA GLY A 118 3.40 6.04 -14.18
C GLY A 118 3.36 4.63 -14.78
N ALA A 119 4.02 3.67 -14.16
CA ALA A 119 4.00 2.27 -14.60
C ALA A 119 4.19 1.31 -13.41
N TYR A 120 3.54 0.14 -13.51
CA TYR A 120 3.80 -0.98 -12.59
C TYR A 120 5.27 -1.41 -12.68
N GLY A 121 5.79 -2.00 -11.59
CA GLY A 121 7.19 -2.38 -11.46
C GLY A 121 8.11 -1.24 -11.00
N THR A 122 7.62 0.01 -10.96
CA THR A 122 8.39 1.16 -10.48
C THR A 122 8.26 1.36 -8.96
N ASN A 123 9.36 1.71 -8.31
CA ASN A 123 9.42 2.20 -6.92
C ASN A 123 9.93 3.64 -6.90
N ASN A 124 9.13 4.54 -6.34
CA ASN A 124 9.31 5.99 -6.32
C ASN A 124 9.64 6.43 -4.90
N SER A 125 10.93 6.54 -4.59
CA SER A 125 11.40 6.66 -3.21
C SER A 125 11.81 8.07 -2.82
N PHE A 126 11.32 8.55 -1.69
CA PHE A 126 11.82 9.69 -0.92
C PHE A 126 12.22 9.18 0.47
N TRP A 127 13.51 9.14 0.75
CA TRP A 127 14.05 8.34 1.86
C TRP A 127 15.39 8.87 2.36
N PHE A 128 15.74 8.56 3.61
CA PHE A 128 16.95 9.06 4.28
C PHE A 128 17.89 7.92 4.65
N TRP A 129 19.19 8.15 4.46
CA TRP A 129 20.24 7.17 4.76
C TRP A 129 21.49 7.84 5.36
N PRO A 130 22.25 7.19 6.26
CA PRO A 130 23.47 7.76 6.83
C PRO A 130 24.59 7.92 5.79
N LYS A 131 25.16 9.11 5.67
CA LYS A 131 26.10 9.49 4.59
C LYS A 131 27.36 8.61 4.49
N GLN A 132 27.86 8.13 5.62
CA GLN A 132 29.16 7.42 5.73
C GLN A 132 29.06 6.21 6.68
N GLY A 133 27.88 5.61 6.78
CA GLY A 133 27.57 4.73 7.91
C GLY A 133 27.45 5.53 9.20
N VAL A 134 27.49 4.83 10.33
CA VAL A 134 27.36 5.42 11.68
C VAL A 134 28.55 4.98 12.54
N ALA A 135 28.86 5.74 13.59
CA ALA A 135 29.93 5.36 14.53
C ALA A 135 29.58 4.06 15.28
N ASP A 136 30.58 3.36 15.84
CA ASP A 136 30.49 2.03 16.51
C ASP A 136 29.50 1.92 17.70
N HIS A 137 28.74 2.97 18.01
CA HIS A 137 27.75 3.06 19.09
C HIS A 137 26.48 3.80 18.68
N GLU A 138 26.41 4.28 17.43
CA GLU A 138 25.24 4.94 16.86
C GLU A 138 24.38 3.92 16.10
N LYS A 139 23.11 4.28 15.89
CA LYS A 139 22.17 3.45 15.15
C LYS A 139 22.15 3.86 13.68
N ALA A 140 22.38 2.90 12.79
CA ALA A 140 22.20 3.06 11.36
C ALA A 140 20.70 2.98 11.08
N CYS A 141 20.08 4.16 10.99
CA CYS A 141 18.68 4.29 10.66
C CYS A 141 18.49 4.60 9.16
N GLU A 142 17.51 3.94 8.55
CA GLU A 142 16.89 4.35 7.29
C GLU A 142 15.47 4.85 7.57
N ILE A 143 15.10 6.00 6.99
CA ILE A 143 13.73 6.52 7.07
C ILE A 143 13.17 6.59 5.66
N ASP A 144 12.21 5.74 5.36
CA ASP A 144 11.50 5.72 4.10
C ASP A 144 10.22 6.53 4.24
N ILE A 145 10.26 7.81 3.87
CA ILE A 145 9.08 8.69 3.94
C ILE A 145 8.02 8.18 2.98
N ASN A 146 8.44 7.81 1.77
CA ASN A 146 7.59 7.15 0.80
C ASN A 146 8.41 6.24 -0.14
N GLU A 147 8.10 4.95 -0.16
CA GLU A 147 8.44 3.97 -1.20
C GLU A 147 7.19 3.66 -2.04
N GLY A 148 6.91 4.56 -2.98
CA GLY A 148 5.63 4.59 -3.69
C GLY A 148 5.56 3.66 -4.89
N HIS A 149 4.48 2.90 -5.00
CA HIS A 149 4.20 2.06 -6.18
C HIS A 149 2.99 2.58 -6.95
N TYR A 150 3.08 2.57 -8.28
CA TYR A 150 1.96 2.92 -9.15
C TYR A 150 0.76 1.98 -8.93
N PRO A 151 -0.50 2.49 -8.93
CA PRO A 151 -0.86 3.89 -9.20
C PRO A 151 -0.92 4.80 -7.97
N ASN A 152 -1.17 4.26 -6.78
CA ASN A 152 -1.51 5.06 -5.59
C ASN A 152 -1.10 4.40 -4.26
N ILE A 153 -0.13 3.49 -4.28
CA ILE A 153 0.39 2.86 -3.07
C ILE A 153 1.52 3.72 -2.52
N MET A 154 1.44 4.03 -1.23
CA MET A 154 2.45 4.74 -0.47
C MET A 154 2.92 3.84 0.66
N ASN A 155 4.20 3.52 0.70
CA ASN A 155 4.77 2.72 1.77
C ASN A 155 5.71 3.58 2.58
N THR A 156 5.65 3.45 3.90
CA THR A 156 6.54 4.15 4.83
C THR A 156 7.25 3.12 5.69
N ASN A 157 8.51 3.35 6.00
CA ASN A 157 9.28 2.45 6.86
C ASN A 157 10.33 3.19 7.66
N VAL A 158 10.70 2.61 8.80
CA VAL A 158 11.89 2.99 9.56
C VAL A 158 12.65 1.71 9.91
N HIS A 159 13.88 1.59 9.42
CA HIS A 159 14.74 0.43 9.69
C HIS A 159 15.78 0.74 10.77
N ASN A 160 16.03 -0.25 11.64
CA ASN A 160 17.18 -0.26 12.54
C ASN A 160 18.24 -1.25 12.03
N TRP A 161 19.18 -0.80 11.21
CA TRP A 161 20.20 -1.68 10.63
C TRP A 161 21.30 -2.11 11.61
N THR A 162 21.40 -1.48 12.79
CA THR A 162 22.40 -1.81 13.80
C THR A 162 21.99 -3.04 14.62
N ASP A 163 20.75 -3.10 15.08
CA ASP A 163 20.28 -4.19 15.95
C ASP A 163 19.81 -5.38 15.12
N THR A 164 20.74 -6.29 14.86
CA THR A 164 20.48 -7.51 14.08
C THR A 164 20.20 -8.73 14.96
N TYR A 165 19.42 -9.67 14.42
CA TYR A 165 19.11 -10.96 15.03
C TYR A 165 19.05 -12.06 13.96
N THR A 166 19.26 -13.31 14.38
CA THR A 166 19.29 -14.44 13.45
C THR A 166 17.99 -15.24 13.56
N LEU A 167 17.31 -15.41 12.42
CA LEU A 167 16.10 -16.23 12.31
C LEU A 167 16.44 -17.73 12.40
N PRO A 168 15.46 -18.61 12.71
CA PRO A 168 15.69 -20.06 12.81
C PRO A 168 16.28 -20.71 11.54
N ASN A 169 16.08 -20.09 10.38
CA ASN A 169 16.64 -20.52 9.09
C ASN A 169 18.08 -20.03 8.84
N GLY A 170 18.71 -19.37 9.81
CA GLY A 170 20.07 -18.85 9.74
C GLY A 170 20.21 -17.48 9.06
N ARG A 171 19.12 -16.89 8.57
CA ARG A 171 19.14 -15.54 7.98
C ARG A 171 19.31 -14.48 9.07
N VAL A 172 20.28 -13.59 8.90
CA VAL A 172 20.41 -12.37 9.69
C VAL A 172 19.35 -11.37 9.22
N SER A 173 18.62 -10.81 10.17
CA SER A 173 17.55 -9.84 9.99
C SER A 173 17.74 -8.69 10.97
N HIS A 174 16.95 -7.64 10.81
CA HIS A 174 16.87 -6.49 11.71
C HIS A 174 15.41 -6.11 11.92
N SER A 175 15.16 -5.22 12.88
CA SER A 175 13.80 -4.69 13.11
C SER A 175 13.49 -3.56 12.13
N ASP A 176 12.26 -3.56 11.64
CA ASP A 176 11.67 -2.53 10.80
C ASP A 176 10.21 -2.30 11.21
N ASP A 177 9.67 -1.12 10.90
CA ASP A 177 8.27 -0.74 11.15
C ASP A 177 7.61 -0.33 9.83
N GLN A 178 7.49 -1.31 8.93
CA GLN A 178 6.95 -1.10 7.60
C GLN A 178 5.43 -0.94 7.65
N LEU A 179 4.95 0.13 7.02
CA LEU A 179 3.53 0.40 6.87
C LEU A 179 3.15 0.63 5.42
N HIS A 180 2.29 -0.26 4.90
CA HIS A 180 1.75 -0.21 3.54
C HIS A 180 0.42 0.54 3.51
N HIS A 181 0.36 1.71 2.87
CA HIS A 181 -0.86 2.49 2.72
C HIS A 181 -1.35 2.54 1.28
N THR A 182 -2.64 2.28 1.13
CA THR A 182 -3.42 2.74 -0.01
C THR A 182 -4.43 3.74 0.55
N LEU A 183 -4.05 5.02 0.58
CA LEU A 183 -4.88 6.07 1.20
C LEU A 183 -6.25 6.22 0.50
N PHE A 184 -6.33 5.82 -0.75
CA PHE A 184 -7.52 5.89 -1.58
C PHE A 184 -7.93 4.50 -2.08
N GLY A 185 -9.23 4.23 -2.10
CA GLY A 185 -9.79 2.93 -2.41
C GLY A 185 -10.26 2.21 -1.15
N LYS A 186 -11.26 1.36 -1.32
CA LYS A 186 -11.90 0.64 -0.20
C LYS A 186 -11.51 -0.82 -0.22
N PRO A 187 -11.28 -1.44 0.95
CA PRO A 187 -11.05 -2.89 1.02
C PRO A 187 -12.33 -3.69 0.75
N ASP A 188 -13.51 -3.13 1.01
CA ASP A 188 -14.80 -3.75 0.74
C ASP A 188 -15.33 -3.39 -0.65
N HIS A 189 -15.86 -4.40 -1.33
CA HIS A 189 -16.46 -4.26 -2.64
C HIS A 189 -17.82 -4.97 -2.65
N THR A 190 -18.88 -4.22 -2.96
CA THR A 190 -20.22 -4.77 -3.19
C THR A 190 -20.68 -4.40 -4.59
N ILE A 191 -20.75 -5.40 -5.46
CA ILE A 191 -21.17 -5.29 -6.85
C ILE A 191 -22.62 -5.78 -6.91
N ALA A 192 -23.56 -4.87 -6.64
CA ALA A 192 -24.99 -5.12 -6.79
C ALA A 192 -25.38 -5.04 -8.26
N LEU A 193 -26.04 -6.08 -8.76
CA LEU A 193 -26.48 -6.14 -10.16
C LEU A 193 -27.82 -5.44 -10.32
N SER A 194 -27.97 -4.63 -11.37
CA SER A 194 -29.24 -3.97 -11.69
C SER A 194 -30.33 -4.98 -12.05
N GLU A 195 -29.93 -6.10 -12.67
CA GLU A 195 -30.79 -7.23 -12.99
C GLU A 195 -30.07 -8.52 -12.56
N PRO A 196 -30.74 -9.46 -11.89
CA PRO A 196 -30.15 -10.74 -11.55
C PRO A 196 -29.67 -11.50 -12.78
N ILE A 197 -28.52 -12.16 -12.65
CA ILE A 197 -28.02 -13.09 -13.67
C ILE A 197 -28.30 -14.52 -13.25
N LYS A 198 -28.42 -15.41 -14.23
CA LYS A 198 -28.38 -16.86 -14.00
C LYS A 198 -27.07 -17.42 -14.51
N THR A 199 -26.35 -18.13 -13.66
CA THR A 199 -25.08 -18.73 -14.05
C THR A 199 -24.78 -19.96 -13.22
N LYS A 200 -23.95 -20.84 -13.79
CA LYS A 200 -23.30 -21.92 -13.06
C LYS A 200 -21.89 -21.55 -12.60
N LYS A 201 -21.31 -20.45 -13.10
CA LYS A 201 -19.93 -20.09 -12.81
C LYS A 201 -19.75 -18.61 -12.64
N ILE A 202 -19.01 -18.23 -11.61
CA ILE A 202 -18.60 -16.86 -11.38
C ILE A 202 -17.15 -16.86 -10.90
N ARG A 203 -16.39 -15.83 -11.28
CA ARG A 203 -15.01 -15.71 -10.85
C ARG A 203 -14.61 -14.26 -10.60
N LEU A 204 -13.61 -14.10 -9.76
CA LEU A 204 -12.80 -12.90 -9.66
C LEU A 204 -11.40 -13.24 -10.14
N LYS A 205 -10.81 -12.36 -10.95
CA LYS A 205 -9.43 -12.46 -11.40
C LYS A 205 -8.69 -11.12 -11.26
N SER A 206 -7.37 -11.16 -11.13
CA SER A 206 -6.49 -10.01 -11.00
C SER A 206 -5.08 -10.38 -11.47
N SER A 207 -4.37 -9.45 -12.11
CA SER A 207 -3.04 -9.71 -12.68
C SER A 207 -1.92 -8.85 -12.11
N ASN A 208 -2.25 -7.72 -11.48
CA ASN A 208 -1.25 -6.72 -11.09
C ASN A 208 -0.67 -6.91 -9.68
N PRO A 209 -1.46 -7.14 -8.59
CA PRO A 209 -0.90 -7.31 -7.26
C PRO A 209 -0.10 -8.62 -7.17
N ALA A 210 0.93 -8.59 -6.31
CA ALA A 210 1.75 -9.75 -6.03
C ALA A 210 0.90 -10.92 -5.50
N SER A 211 -0.07 -10.65 -4.63
CA SER A 211 -1.08 -11.61 -4.17
C SER A 211 -2.38 -10.89 -3.81
N ILE A 212 -3.51 -11.60 -3.87
CA ILE A 212 -4.80 -11.12 -3.35
C ILE A 212 -5.09 -11.82 -2.02
N HIS A 213 -5.50 -11.03 -1.04
CA HIS A 213 -5.87 -11.50 0.30
C HIS A 213 -7.36 -11.31 0.44
N LEU A 214 -8.16 -12.36 0.33
CA LEU A 214 -9.61 -12.28 0.47
C LEU A 214 -10.04 -12.87 1.81
N SER A 215 -10.80 -12.10 2.59
CA SER A 215 -11.47 -12.65 3.77
C SER A 215 -12.63 -13.54 3.37
N GLU A 216 -13.38 -13.15 2.33
CA GLU A 216 -14.56 -13.88 1.87
C GLU A 216 -14.94 -13.38 0.46
N PHE A 217 -15.36 -14.28 -0.42
CA PHE A 217 -15.90 -14.02 -1.75
C PHE A 217 -17.33 -14.55 -1.84
N ARG A 218 -18.29 -13.64 -1.84
CA ARG A 218 -19.72 -13.91 -1.69
C ARG A 218 -20.43 -13.78 -3.01
N ALA A 219 -21.33 -14.71 -3.31
CA ALA A 219 -22.22 -14.66 -4.45
C ALA A 219 -23.67 -14.74 -3.94
N PHE A 220 -24.32 -13.59 -3.76
CA PHE A 220 -25.63 -13.52 -3.11
C PHE A 220 -26.79 -13.74 -4.08
N ALA A 221 -27.85 -14.35 -3.59
CA ALA A 221 -29.16 -14.34 -4.25
C ALA A 221 -29.72 -12.90 -4.36
N PRO A 222 -30.71 -12.65 -5.24
CA PRO A 222 -31.40 -11.35 -5.31
C PRO A 222 -32.05 -10.99 -3.98
N GLU A 223 -31.72 -9.81 -3.44
CA GLU A 223 -32.28 -9.29 -2.19
C GLU A 223 -32.99 -7.95 -2.44
N LYS A 224 -34.27 -7.88 -2.07
CA LYS A 224 -35.11 -6.69 -2.29
C LYS A 224 -34.69 -5.51 -1.42
N SER A 225 -34.16 -5.80 -0.25
CA SER A 225 -33.73 -4.80 0.74
C SER A 225 -32.35 -4.21 0.41
N GLY A 226 -31.71 -4.67 -0.66
CA GLY A 226 -30.33 -4.35 -1.01
C GLY A 226 -29.31 -5.19 -0.23
N TYR A 227 -28.04 -4.87 -0.43
CA TYR A 227 -26.91 -5.59 0.15
C TYR A 227 -26.24 -4.73 1.23
N PRO A 228 -25.91 -5.30 2.41
CA PRO A 228 -25.32 -4.56 3.51
C PRO A 228 -23.84 -4.22 3.25
N ASP A 229 -23.29 -3.35 4.09
CA ASP A 229 -21.84 -3.15 4.22
C ASP A 229 -21.15 -4.50 4.43
N ALA A 230 -20.02 -4.73 3.74
CA ALA A 230 -19.37 -6.04 3.76
C ALA A 230 -18.83 -6.42 5.15
N PHE A 231 -18.56 -5.44 6.02
CA PHE A 231 -18.09 -5.63 7.39
C PHE A 231 -19.23 -5.85 8.41
N ASP A 232 -20.50 -5.63 8.04
CA ASP A 232 -21.65 -5.90 8.90
C ASP A 232 -22.02 -7.39 8.85
N GLN A 233 -21.25 -8.21 9.59
CA GLN A 233 -21.33 -9.66 9.52
C GLN A 233 -22.72 -10.20 9.90
N ASP A 234 -23.42 -9.55 10.84
CA ASP A 234 -24.77 -9.96 11.26
C ASP A 234 -25.77 -9.80 10.10
N LYS A 235 -25.71 -8.69 9.37
CA LYS A 235 -26.57 -8.48 8.19
C LYS A 235 -26.14 -9.35 7.00
N VAL A 236 -24.85 -9.52 6.80
CA VAL A 236 -24.30 -10.41 5.75
C VAL A 236 -24.78 -11.84 5.95
N ASN A 237 -24.70 -12.36 7.18
CA ASN A 237 -25.12 -13.72 7.53
C ASN A 237 -26.63 -13.96 7.37
N ALA A 238 -27.44 -12.90 7.32
CA ALA A 238 -28.88 -13.00 7.08
C ALA A 238 -29.22 -13.21 5.58
N LEU A 239 -28.27 -12.98 4.67
CA LEU A 239 -28.47 -13.16 3.23
C LEU A 239 -28.18 -14.59 2.77
N THR A 240 -28.81 -14.98 1.65
CA THR A 240 -28.48 -16.26 0.99
C THR A 240 -27.20 -16.08 0.15
N ASN A 241 -26.08 -16.62 0.65
CA ASN A 241 -24.81 -16.68 -0.06
C ASN A 241 -24.63 -18.06 -0.73
N HIS A 242 -24.66 -18.11 -2.06
CA HIS A 242 -24.46 -19.35 -2.82
C HIS A 242 -23.03 -19.88 -2.73
N ALA A 243 -22.06 -19.05 -2.32
CA ALA A 243 -20.68 -19.50 -2.09
C ALA A 243 -20.55 -20.45 -0.89
N LEU A 244 -21.55 -20.49 0.01
CA LEU A 244 -21.56 -21.39 1.18
C LEU A 244 -22.34 -22.69 0.94
N SER A 245 -22.81 -22.95 -0.28
CA SER A 245 -23.60 -24.15 -0.55
C SER A 245 -22.72 -25.40 -0.59
N ASP A 246 -23.19 -26.51 -0.02
CA ASP A 246 -22.44 -27.78 0.03
C ASP A 246 -22.06 -28.34 -1.34
N ASP A 247 -22.72 -27.87 -2.41
CA ASP A 247 -22.54 -28.29 -3.81
C ASP A 247 -21.64 -27.37 -4.64
N VAL A 248 -21.04 -26.33 -4.04
CA VAL A 248 -20.11 -25.44 -4.77
C VAL A 248 -18.73 -26.09 -4.94
N GLU A 249 -18.21 -26.05 -6.15
CA GLU A 249 -16.82 -26.34 -6.46
C GLU A 249 -16.02 -25.04 -6.46
N LEU A 250 -15.00 -24.97 -5.62
CA LEU A 250 -14.05 -23.86 -5.57
C LEU A 250 -12.79 -24.22 -6.35
N LYS A 251 -12.35 -23.31 -7.23
CA LYS A 251 -11.01 -23.32 -7.82
C LYS A 251 -10.31 -22.02 -7.54
N THR A 252 -9.03 -22.11 -7.20
CA THR A 252 -8.17 -20.95 -7.09
C THR A 252 -6.87 -21.16 -7.85
N ASN A 253 -6.04 -20.13 -7.93
CA ASN A 253 -4.68 -20.27 -8.46
C ASN A 253 -3.68 -20.85 -7.44
N GLY A 254 -4.13 -21.28 -6.26
CA GLY A 254 -3.34 -21.87 -5.19
C GLY A 254 -3.22 -21.00 -3.94
N VAL A 255 -2.25 -21.31 -3.06
CA VAL A 255 -2.11 -20.68 -1.75
C VAL A 255 -0.66 -20.29 -1.46
N PHE A 256 -0.41 -19.01 -1.20
CA PHE A 256 0.91 -18.54 -0.79
C PHE A 256 1.13 -18.67 0.74
N ASN A 257 2.09 -19.52 1.13
CA ASN A 257 2.35 -19.98 2.51
C ASN A 257 3.16 -19.01 3.41
N LYS A 258 2.75 -17.74 3.57
CA LYS A 258 3.32 -16.87 4.63
C LYS A 258 2.44 -16.70 5.86
N LEU A 259 1.13 -16.91 5.74
CA LEU A 259 0.14 -16.85 6.81
C LEU A 259 -0.70 -18.13 6.81
N PRO A 260 -1.40 -18.48 7.91
CA PRO A 260 -2.42 -19.51 7.87
C PRO A 260 -3.46 -19.17 6.79
N SER A 261 -3.43 -19.91 5.68
CA SER A 261 -4.29 -19.72 4.51
C SER A 261 -4.64 -21.08 3.91
N GLU A 262 -5.87 -21.24 3.47
CA GLU A 262 -6.40 -22.40 2.76
C GLU A 262 -7.35 -21.89 1.67
N GLU A 263 -7.51 -22.61 0.56
CA GLU A 263 -8.43 -22.20 -0.52
C GLU A 263 -9.85 -21.98 0.02
N LYS A 264 -10.33 -22.91 0.86
CA LYS A 264 -11.68 -22.85 1.45
C LYS A 264 -11.94 -21.57 2.26
N PHE A 265 -10.90 -20.90 2.77
CA PHE A 265 -11.05 -19.65 3.52
C PHE A 265 -11.54 -18.50 2.66
N ALA A 266 -11.55 -18.64 1.33
CA ALA A 266 -12.17 -17.65 0.48
C ALA A 266 -13.71 -17.68 0.55
N ILE A 267 -14.32 -18.75 1.06
CA ILE A 267 -15.78 -18.99 1.03
C ILE A 267 -16.26 -19.76 2.28
N ASP A 268 -15.64 -19.58 3.44
CA ASP A 268 -16.01 -20.33 4.65
C ASP A 268 -17.03 -19.59 5.55
N GLY A 269 -17.44 -18.39 5.13
CA GLY A 269 -18.42 -17.56 5.83
C GLY A 269 -17.87 -16.88 7.07
N ARG A 270 -16.54 -16.86 7.25
CA ARG A 270 -15.89 -16.30 8.44
C ARG A 270 -15.12 -15.05 8.09
N SER A 271 -15.14 -14.09 9.02
CA SER A 271 -14.40 -12.83 8.87
C SER A 271 -12.98 -12.88 9.48
N ASP A 272 -12.62 -13.99 10.13
CA ASP A 272 -11.35 -14.18 10.85
C ASP A 272 -10.35 -15.08 10.12
N THR A 273 -10.78 -15.77 9.07
CA THR A 273 -9.96 -16.54 8.13
C THR A 273 -9.70 -15.72 6.86
N ARG A 274 -8.75 -16.16 6.04
CA ARG A 274 -8.40 -15.48 4.79
C ARG A 274 -7.72 -16.41 3.80
N TRP A 275 -8.14 -16.34 2.55
CA TRP A 275 -7.41 -16.95 1.46
C TRP A 275 -6.40 -15.95 0.87
N VAL A 276 -5.16 -16.41 0.71
CA VAL A 276 -4.08 -15.68 0.04
C VAL A 276 -3.69 -16.45 -1.23
N SER A 277 -3.86 -15.81 -2.38
CA SER A 277 -3.51 -16.40 -3.67
C SER A 277 -2.03 -16.74 -3.79
N GLU A 278 -1.66 -17.61 -4.74
CA GLU A 278 -0.26 -17.74 -5.18
C GLU A 278 0.31 -16.40 -5.65
N LYS A 279 1.65 -16.29 -5.71
CA LYS A 279 2.34 -15.06 -6.13
C LYS A 279 2.47 -14.86 -7.64
N HIS A 280 2.67 -15.96 -8.37
CA HIS A 280 3.01 -15.90 -9.79
C HIS A 280 1.80 -16.24 -10.66
N GLY A 281 1.73 -15.62 -11.84
CA GLY A 281 0.61 -15.79 -12.77
C GLY A 281 -0.63 -14.99 -12.39
N GLU A 282 -1.72 -15.24 -13.12
CA GLU A 282 -3.03 -14.65 -12.86
C GLU A 282 -3.58 -15.15 -11.50
N LYS A 283 -4.11 -14.23 -10.71
CA LYS A 283 -4.74 -14.53 -9.42
C LYS A 283 -6.22 -14.70 -9.66
N PHE A 284 -6.80 -15.82 -9.25
CA PHE A 284 -8.23 -16.01 -9.44
C PHE A 284 -8.88 -16.89 -8.36
N ILE A 285 -10.16 -16.65 -8.17
CA ILE A 285 -11.12 -17.53 -7.51
C ILE A 285 -12.28 -17.76 -8.47
N GLU A 286 -12.66 -19.02 -8.69
CA GLU A 286 -13.79 -19.45 -9.50
C GLU A 286 -14.70 -20.35 -8.65
N LEU A 287 -16.00 -20.01 -8.61
CA LEU A 287 -17.05 -20.84 -8.05
C LEU A 287 -17.82 -21.49 -9.19
N THR A 288 -18.05 -22.80 -9.10
CA THR A 288 -18.87 -23.56 -10.03
C THR A 288 -19.97 -24.31 -9.27
N TRP A 289 -21.21 -24.23 -9.75
CA TRP A 289 -22.35 -24.98 -9.22
C TRP A 289 -22.90 -25.98 -10.26
N PRO A 290 -23.47 -27.12 -9.82
CA PRO A 290 -24.07 -28.09 -10.73
C PRO A 290 -25.31 -27.54 -11.45
N ASN A 291 -26.09 -26.71 -10.75
CA ASN A 291 -27.29 -26.06 -11.26
C ASN A 291 -27.11 -24.55 -11.29
N GLU A 292 -27.84 -23.86 -12.17
CA GLU A 292 -27.81 -22.41 -12.23
C GLU A 292 -28.24 -21.80 -10.89
N LYS A 293 -27.47 -20.82 -10.44
CA LYS A 293 -27.83 -19.94 -9.34
C LYS A 293 -28.28 -18.61 -9.93
N GLU A 294 -29.30 -18.02 -9.32
CA GLU A 294 -29.67 -16.64 -9.58
C GLU A 294 -28.83 -15.75 -8.66
N ILE A 295 -28.00 -14.91 -9.24
CA ILE A 295 -27.05 -14.03 -8.54
C ILE A 295 -27.55 -12.60 -8.67
N GLY A 296 -27.74 -11.91 -7.54
CA GLY A 296 -28.08 -10.49 -7.49
C GLY A 296 -26.92 -9.59 -7.07
N ALA A 297 -25.90 -10.14 -6.41
CA ALA A 297 -24.67 -9.39 -6.12
C ALA A 297 -23.45 -10.29 -5.91
N VAL A 298 -22.28 -9.71 -6.13
CA VAL A 298 -20.99 -10.23 -5.66
C VAL A 298 -20.45 -9.29 -4.59
N GLN A 299 -19.93 -9.84 -3.50
CA GLN A 299 -19.32 -9.03 -2.44
C GLN A 299 -18.03 -9.69 -1.94
N PHE A 300 -17.01 -8.89 -1.67
CA PHE A 300 -15.78 -9.39 -1.07
C PHE A 300 -15.05 -8.31 -0.28
N ILE A 301 -14.18 -8.74 0.63
CA ILE A 301 -13.27 -7.88 1.39
C ILE A 301 -11.85 -8.31 1.08
N ASN A 302 -11.00 -7.35 0.73
CA ASN A 302 -9.60 -7.58 0.41
C ASN A 302 -8.62 -6.92 1.38
N GLY A 303 -7.38 -7.40 1.32
CA GLY A 303 -6.21 -6.65 1.77
C GLY A 303 -6.05 -6.54 3.28
N TRP A 304 -6.34 -7.64 3.99
CA TRP A 304 -5.88 -7.80 5.36
C TRP A 304 -4.35 -7.75 5.43
N LEU A 305 -3.82 -6.76 6.15
CA LEU A 305 -2.42 -6.67 6.56
C LEU A 305 -2.31 -7.04 8.03
N GLN A 306 -1.45 -8.02 8.32
CA GLN A 306 -1.08 -8.35 9.69
C GLN A 306 0.02 -7.39 10.14
N GLU A 307 -0.23 -6.61 11.18
CA GLU A 307 0.71 -5.62 11.72
C GLU A 307 1.53 -6.22 12.88
N SER A 308 0.92 -7.05 13.75
CA SER A 308 1.65 -7.78 14.79
C SER A 308 0.90 -9.02 15.33
N GLY A 309 1.60 -10.14 15.49
CA GLY A 309 1.00 -11.40 15.96
C GLY A 309 -0.08 -11.95 15.01
N PRO A 310 -0.72 -13.10 15.33
CA PRO A 310 -1.66 -13.77 14.41
C PRO A 310 -2.95 -12.99 14.14
N SER A 311 -3.30 -12.02 14.99
CA SER A 311 -4.67 -11.48 15.06
C SER A 311 -4.78 -9.95 15.01
N ASN A 312 -3.67 -9.19 15.12
CA ASN A 312 -3.74 -7.72 14.99
C ASN A 312 -3.37 -7.33 13.56
N GLY A 313 -4.31 -6.65 12.92
CA GLY A 313 -4.16 -6.19 11.56
C GLY A 313 -5.33 -5.31 11.17
N ASN A 314 -5.22 -4.69 10.00
CA ASN A 314 -6.23 -3.80 9.46
C ASN A 314 -6.51 -4.16 8.00
N TYR A 315 -7.75 -4.03 7.59
CA TYR A 315 -8.14 -4.13 6.19
C TYR A 315 -7.77 -2.83 5.47
N ARG A 316 -7.00 -2.96 4.39
CA ARG A 316 -6.64 -1.87 3.48
C ARG A 316 -6.85 -2.36 2.06
N ASN A 317 -7.15 -1.49 1.11
CA ASN A 317 -7.25 -1.94 -0.27
C ASN A 317 -5.85 -2.27 -0.81
N LEU A 318 -5.51 -3.55 -0.96
CA LEU A 318 -4.21 -3.98 -1.53
C LEU A 318 -4.31 -4.41 -2.99
N MET A 319 -5.52 -4.40 -3.54
CA MET A 319 -5.76 -4.77 -4.92
C MET A 319 -5.64 -3.53 -5.81
N SER A 320 -4.69 -3.56 -6.75
CA SER A 320 -4.57 -2.53 -7.78
C SER A 320 -5.53 -2.76 -8.95
N ASP A 321 -6.01 -3.98 -9.15
CA ASP A 321 -7.01 -4.32 -10.16
C ASP A 321 -7.88 -5.53 -9.76
N TYR A 322 -9.07 -5.63 -10.36
CA TYR A 322 -9.77 -6.91 -10.51
C TYR A 322 -10.76 -6.87 -11.67
N THR A 323 -11.14 -8.06 -12.13
CA THR A 323 -12.32 -8.29 -12.96
C THR A 323 -13.19 -9.36 -12.30
N VAL A 324 -14.48 -9.09 -12.17
CA VAL A 324 -15.49 -10.09 -11.81
C VAL A 324 -16.25 -10.48 -13.07
N GLU A 325 -16.36 -11.77 -13.33
CA GLU A 325 -16.97 -12.33 -14.54
C GLU A 325 -17.92 -13.47 -14.17
N TYR A 326 -18.99 -13.65 -14.94
CA TYR A 326 -19.82 -14.86 -14.91
C TYR A 326 -19.72 -15.59 -16.24
N HIS A 327 -20.03 -16.88 -16.25
CA HIS A 327 -20.13 -17.65 -17.49
C HIS A 327 -21.59 -17.75 -17.93
N ASP A 328 -21.92 -17.33 -19.15
CA ASP A 328 -23.30 -17.36 -19.67
C ASP A 328 -23.71 -18.70 -20.29
N GLY A 329 -22.75 -19.64 -20.36
CA GLY A 329 -22.91 -20.96 -20.97
C GLY A 329 -22.09 -21.12 -22.25
N GLN A 330 -21.62 -20.02 -22.84
CA GLN A 330 -20.75 -19.99 -24.01
C GLN A 330 -19.40 -19.33 -23.68
N GLU A 331 -19.42 -18.19 -23.00
CA GLU A 331 -18.23 -17.41 -22.71
C GLU A 331 -18.27 -16.74 -21.33
N TRP A 332 -17.12 -16.17 -20.94
CA TRP A 332 -17.02 -15.33 -19.75
C TRP A 332 -17.45 -13.91 -20.08
N VAL A 333 -18.42 -13.41 -19.32
CA VAL A 333 -18.98 -12.07 -19.45
C VAL A 333 -18.58 -11.24 -18.23
N GLN A 334 -18.00 -10.06 -18.48
CA GLN A 334 -17.57 -9.13 -17.43
C GLN A 334 -18.78 -8.51 -16.71
N LEU A 335 -18.83 -8.65 -15.38
CA LEU A 335 -19.78 -7.98 -14.49
C LEU A 335 -19.25 -6.66 -13.99
N ALA A 336 -18.00 -6.66 -13.55
CA ALA A 336 -17.35 -5.50 -12.98
C ALA A 336 -15.86 -5.55 -13.25
N GLN A 337 -15.27 -4.36 -13.31
CA GLN A 337 -13.83 -4.17 -13.35
C GLN A 337 -13.48 -3.05 -12.40
N TYR A 338 -12.31 -3.17 -11.81
CA TYR A 338 -11.72 -2.16 -10.96
C TYR A 338 -10.28 -1.94 -11.38
N ASN A 339 -9.88 -0.68 -11.39
CA ASN A 339 -8.51 -0.25 -11.55
C ASN A 339 -8.25 0.85 -10.53
N ALA A 340 -7.24 0.67 -9.67
CA ALA A 340 -6.90 1.65 -8.65
C ALA A 340 -6.52 3.02 -9.24
N ALA A 341 -6.01 3.05 -10.47
CA ALA A 341 -5.71 4.29 -11.18
C ALA A 341 -6.96 5.15 -11.46
N ASP A 342 -8.15 4.55 -11.55
CA ASP A 342 -9.41 5.28 -11.71
C ASP A 342 -9.85 5.95 -10.40
N ILE A 343 -9.30 5.51 -9.25
CA ILE A 343 -9.57 6.07 -7.93
C ILE A 343 -8.57 7.17 -7.60
N ALA A 344 -7.27 6.87 -7.77
CA ALA A 344 -6.19 7.83 -7.65
C ALA A 344 -4.98 7.35 -8.47
N ASP A 345 -4.32 8.28 -9.15
CA ASP A 345 -3.11 8.02 -9.93
C ASP A 345 -2.06 9.09 -9.60
N PHE A 346 -1.12 8.74 -8.73
CA PHE A 346 -0.05 9.62 -8.25
C PHE A 346 1.01 9.90 -9.31
N SER A 347 0.86 9.39 -10.54
CA SER A 347 1.67 9.78 -11.71
C SER A 347 1.07 10.93 -12.51
N LYS A 348 -0.21 11.26 -12.32
CA LYS A 348 -0.90 12.35 -13.05
C LYS A 348 -0.82 13.67 -12.33
N GLU A 349 -0.89 13.65 -11.01
CA GLU A 349 -0.89 14.83 -10.17
C GLU A 349 0.34 14.86 -9.26
N PHE A 350 0.77 16.06 -8.90
CA PHE A 350 1.84 16.26 -7.95
C PHE A 350 1.25 16.29 -6.54
N HIS A 351 1.80 15.46 -5.66
CA HIS A 351 1.45 15.39 -4.25
C HIS A 351 2.63 15.78 -3.38
N THR A 352 2.36 16.21 -2.14
CA THR A 352 3.42 16.43 -1.15
C THR A 352 3.52 15.26 -0.18
N TYR A 353 4.77 14.86 0.08
CA TYR A 353 5.12 13.79 1.00
C TYR A 353 6.02 14.40 2.07
N GLY A 354 5.57 14.35 3.32
CA GLY A 354 6.18 15.08 4.43
C GLY A 354 6.53 14.19 5.61
N LEU A 355 7.58 14.61 6.33
CA LEU A 355 8.05 13.99 7.57
C LEU A 355 8.38 15.10 8.57
N GLU A 356 7.72 15.11 9.71
CA GLU A 356 8.21 15.76 10.92
C GLU A 356 8.96 14.72 11.74
N TRP A 357 10.24 15.00 11.98
CA TRP A 357 11.17 14.13 12.68
C TRP A 357 11.81 14.89 13.83
N ASP A 358 11.60 14.37 15.04
CA ASP A 358 12.25 14.87 16.25
C ASP A 358 12.85 13.71 17.09
N GLU A 359 13.28 14.00 18.31
CA GLU A 359 13.88 13.01 19.19
C GLU A 359 12.92 11.92 19.68
N ASP A 360 11.62 12.19 19.68
CA ASP A 360 10.59 11.34 20.27
C ASP A 360 9.73 10.64 19.21
N TYR A 361 9.47 11.27 18.05
CA TYR A 361 8.52 10.79 17.05
C TYR A 361 8.93 11.05 15.60
N PHE A 362 8.34 10.21 14.74
CA PHE A 362 8.12 10.49 13.33
C PHE A 362 6.63 10.74 13.11
N HIS A 363 6.28 11.83 12.44
CA HIS A 363 4.94 12.13 11.97
C HIS A 363 4.96 12.26 10.44
N PHE A 364 4.21 11.40 9.75
CA PHE A 364 4.21 11.32 8.29
C PHE A 364 2.95 11.97 7.70
N TYR A 365 3.16 12.79 6.69
CA TYR A 365 2.13 13.62 6.08
C TYR A 365 2.01 13.34 4.57
N PHE A 366 0.78 13.31 4.07
CA PHE A 366 0.45 13.26 2.65
C PHE A 366 -0.46 14.45 2.33
N ASP A 367 -0.06 15.31 1.39
CA ASP A 367 -0.72 16.59 1.09
C ASP A 367 -0.98 17.42 2.36
N GLY A 368 0.02 17.44 3.25
CA GLY A 368 -0.01 18.15 4.53
C GLY A 368 -0.92 17.53 5.60
N LYS A 369 -1.64 16.43 5.31
CA LYS A 369 -2.47 15.69 6.27
C LYS A 369 -1.68 14.57 6.93
N LEU A 370 -1.70 14.55 8.26
CA LEU A 370 -1.11 13.47 9.06
C LEU A 370 -1.85 12.16 8.80
N TYR A 371 -1.13 11.11 8.40
CA TYR A 371 -1.71 9.78 8.20
C TYR A 371 -1.04 8.70 9.05
N TYR A 372 0.18 8.94 9.54
CA TYR A 372 0.88 7.98 10.40
C TYR A 372 1.79 8.67 11.41
N SER A 373 1.97 8.03 12.56
CA SER A 373 2.88 8.47 13.60
C SER A 373 3.46 7.27 14.33
N MET A 374 4.75 7.33 14.63
CA MET A 374 5.44 6.28 15.38
C MET A 374 6.55 6.88 16.22
N ARG A 375 6.95 6.18 17.29
CA ARG A 375 8.00 6.64 18.18
C ARG A 375 9.37 6.56 17.49
N ASN A 376 10.21 7.56 17.69
CA ASN A 376 11.61 7.53 17.28
C ASN A 376 12.46 6.81 18.33
N ASP A 377 12.77 5.54 18.05
CA ASP A 377 13.64 4.72 18.89
C ASP A 377 15.04 4.50 18.30
N VAL A 378 15.33 5.06 17.12
CA VAL A 378 16.47 4.61 16.32
C VAL A 378 17.19 5.71 15.53
N CYS A 379 16.52 6.76 15.05
CA CYS A 379 17.15 7.75 14.17
C CYS A 379 17.57 8.98 14.96
N PHE A 380 18.79 8.94 15.50
CA PHE A 380 19.35 10.03 16.30
C PHE A 380 20.56 10.73 15.65
N SER A 381 21.10 10.16 14.56
CA SER A 381 22.26 10.69 13.83
C SER A 381 21.85 11.47 12.58
N GLU A 382 22.74 12.31 12.07
CA GLU A 382 22.50 13.01 10.80
C GLU A 382 22.39 12.03 9.62
N THR A 383 21.48 12.33 8.70
CA THR A 383 21.23 11.53 7.50
C THR A 383 21.35 12.38 6.23
N THR A 384 21.62 11.74 5.11
CA THR A 384 21.41 12.33 3.79
C THR A 384 20.00 12.03 3.33
N MET A 385 19.46 12.92 2.51
CA MET A 385 18.16 12.79 1.88
C MET A 385 18.34 12.27 0.45
N LEU A 386 17.50 11.34 0.03
CA LEU A 386 17.60 10.61 -1.23
C LEU A 386 16.29 10.66 -2.01
N PHE A 387 16.43 10.73 -3.33
CA PHE A 387 15.37 10.42 -4.28
C PHE A 387 15.84 9.31 -5.20
N SER A 388 15.05 8.24 -5.31
CA SER A 388 15.37 7.09 -6.15
C SER A 388 14.15 6.68 -6.97
N LEU A 389 14.33 6.58 -8.28
CA LEU A 389 13.49 5.71 -9.10
C LEU A 389 14.19 4.35 -9.22
N ALA A 390 13.48 3.27 -8.95
CA ALA A 390 13.97 1.92 -9.16
C ALA A 390 12.94 1.07 -9.90
N ILE A 391 13.40 0.10 -10.68
CA ILE A 391 12.54 -0.97 -11.19
C ILE A 391 12.76 -2.18 -10.29
N LEU A 392 11.71 -2.63 -9.64
CA LEU A 392 11.77 -3.77 -8.71
C LEU A 392 11.22 -5.04 -9.36
N LYS A 393 11.55 -6.19 -8.76
CA LYS A 393 10.93 -7.46 -9.14
C LYS A 393 9.40 -7.40 -9.01
N ALA A 394 8.73 -8.19 -9.84
CA ALA A 394 7.28 -8.21 -9.95
C ALA A 394 6.56 -8.46 -8.61
N ASP A 395 7.16 -9.29 -7.76
CA ASP A 395 6.63 -9.62 -6.43
C ASP A 395 6.64 -8.46 -5.43
N ILE A 396 7.20 -7.29 -5.78
CA ILE A 396 7.33 -6.12 -4.90
C ILE A 396 6.51 -4.95 -5.43
N ALA A 397 6.76 -4.51 -6.67
CA ALA A 397 6.15 -3.29 -7.24
C ALA A 397 5.14 -3.56 -8.36
N GLY A 398 4.74 -4.82 -8.56
CA GLY A 398 3.86 -5.23 -9.66
C GLY A 398 4.62 -5.55 -10.96
N PRO A 399 3.91 -5.98 -12.02
CA PRO A 399 4.52 -6.53 -13.23
C PRO A 399 5.47 -5.54 -13.91
N VAL A 400 6.57 -6.06 -14.45
CA VAL A 400 7.55 -5.30 -15.22
C VAL A 400 7.22 -5.45 -16.71
N SER A 401 6.92 -4.34 -17.38
CA SER A 401 6.60 -4.28 -18.81
C SER A 401 7.37 -3.16 -19.51
N ASP A 402 7.23 -3.11 -20.84
CA ASP A 402 7.85 -2.06 -21.68
C ASP A 402 7.21 -0.68 -21.46
N ASP A 403 6.05 -0.62 -20.79
CA ASP A 403 5.37 0.64 -20.44
C ASP A 403 6.17 1.49 -19.45
N ILE A 404 7.18 0.92 -18.78
CA ILE A 404 8.10 1.63 -17.89
C ILE A 404 9.06 2.54 -18.69
N ASP A 405 9.38 2.20 -19.94
CA ASP A 405 10.35 2.94 -20.73
C ASP A 405 9.90 4.40 -20.97
N GLY A 406 10.77 5.36 -20.65
CA GLY A 406 10.48 6.78 -20.78
C GLY A 406 9.60 7.37 -19.68
N THR A 407 9.14 6.59 -18.70
CA THR A 407 8.50 7.13 -17.50
C THR A 407 9.53 7.80 -16.58
N SER A 408 9.06 8.65 -15.66
CA SER A 408 9.94 9.34 -14.72
C SER A 408 9.24 9.66 -13.41
N MET A 409 9.94 9.49 -12.29
CA MET A 409 9.60 10.18 -11.05
C MET A 409 9.98 11.65 -11.23
N ALA A 410 9.01 12.56 -11.12
CA ALA A 410 9.24 13.98 -11.40
C ALA A 410 9.06 14.78 -10.11
N ILE A 411 10.14 15.39 -9.64
CA ILE A 411 10.24 16.16 -8.40
C ILE A 411 10.24 17.65 -8.74
N ASP A 412 9.24 18.35 -8.22
CA ASP A 412 9.05 19.80 -8.41
C ASP A 412 9.92 20.59 -7.44
N TRP A 413 9.89 20.23 -6.15
CA TRP A 413 10.74 20.85 -5.14
C TRP A 413 10.89 19.97 -3.91
N VAL A 414 11.89 20.29 -3.10
CA VAL A 414 12.09 19.73 -1.77
C VAL A 414 12.46 20.81 -0.77
N ARG A 415 11.92 20.72 0.44
CA ARG A 415 12.07 21.73 1.49
C ARG A 415 12.38 21.07 2.82
N TYR A 416 13.24 21.75 3.58
CA TYR A 416 13.62 21.42 4.94
C TYR A 416 13.42 22.63 5.83
N TYR A 417 12.71 22.41 6.93
CA TYR A 417 12.36 23.43 7.90
C TYR A 417 12.91 23.06 9.27
N THR A 418 13.34 24.07 10.01
CA THR A 418 13.68 23.94 11.43
C THR A 418 12.62 24.63 12.29
N PRO A 419 12.48 24.26 13.58
CA PRO A 419 11.60 24.98 14.48
C PRO A 419 12.01 26.46 14.54
N LYS A 420 11.02 27.37 14.57
CA LYS A 420 11.29 28.77 14.88
C LYS A 420 11.84 28.85 16.30
N ALA A 421 12.90 29.65 16.49
CA ALA A 421 13.32 30.01 17.83
C ALA A 421 12.16 30.71 18.55
N GLN A 422 11.77 30.19 19.72
CA GLN A 422 10.74 30.79 20.57
C GLN A 422 11.20 32.11 21.17
#